data_AF-A0A497DA04-F1
#
_entry.id   AF-A0A497DA04-F1
#
_cell.length_a   1.000
_cell.length_b   1.000
_cell.length_c   1.000
_cell.angle_alpha   90.00
_cell.angle_beta   90.00
_cell.angle_gamma   90.00
#
_symmetry.space_group_name_H-M   'P 1'
#
loop_
_entity.id
_entity.type
_entity.pdbx_description
1 polymer ?
#
loop_
_entity_poly.entity_id
_entity_poly.type
_entity_poly.pdbx_seq_one_letter_code
_entity_poly.pdbx_strand_id
1 'polypeptide(L)'
;MLDQLRLEDVLFLDIETVPGTPDFNALPEKMQKLWNKKAAIIGRNEPELTPENLYLRAGIYAEFGKIVCISCGFVSGSGFRVRSYYGDDESILLSEFAALLNRSYAGQRYLLCGHNSKEFDIPYIARRMLVNSLKLPEILNV
;
A
#
# COMPACT_ATOMS: atom_id res chain seq x y z
N MET A 1 -4.11 -2.72 -27.67
CA MET A 1 -3.71 -1.92 -26.47
C MET A 1 -2.38 -2.41 -25.92
N LEU A 2 -2.21 -3.73 -25.71
CA LEU A 2 -0.92 -4.30 -25.28
C LEU A 2 0.16 -4.28 -26.39
N ASP A 3 -0.24 -4.37 -27.66
CA ASP A 3 0.71 -4.42 -28.80
C ASP A 3 1.52 -3.12 -29.00
N GLN A 4 1.09 -2.03 -28.37
CA GLN A 4 1.75 -0.71 -28.41
C GLN A 4 2.36 -0.34 -27.05
N LEU A 5 2.24 -1.21 -26.04
CA LEU A 5 2.75 -0.94 -24.71
C LEU A 5 4.27 -1.15 -24.69
N ARG A 6 5.01 -0.09 -24.38
CA ARG A 6 6.45 -0.21 -24.09
C ARG A 6 6.61 -0.61 -22.64
N LEU A 7 7.25 -1.75 -22.39
CA LEU A 7 7.44 -2.26 -21.03
C LEU A 7 8.32 -1.34 -20.17
N GLU A 8 9.17 -0.53 -20.80
CA GLU A 8 9.97 0.51 -20.16
C GLU A 8 9.11 1.65 -19.58
N ASP A 9 7.87 1.82 -20.03
CA ASP A 9 6.92 2.80 -19.47
C ASP A 9 6.07 2.20 -18.33
N VAL A 10 6.28 0.93 -17.98
CA VAL A 10 5.53 0.23 -16.94
C VAL A 10 6.39 0.08 -15.68
N LEU A 11 5.87 0.53 -14.55
CA LEU A 11 6.40 0.18 -13.24
C LEU A 11 5.61 -1.01 -12.69
N PHE A 12 6.28 -2.15 -12.52
CA PHE A 12 5.69 -3.28 -11.83
C PHE A 12 5.78 -3.03 -10.33
N LEU A 13 4.68 -3.23 -9.60
CA LEU A 13 4.52 -2.81 -8.22
C LEU A 13 3.84 -3.91 -7.41
N ASP A 14 4.34 -4.11 -6.20
CA ASP A 14 3.77 -5.00 -5.18
C ASP A 14 4.12 -4.45 -3.78
N ILE A 15 3.23 -4.61 -2.81
CA ILE A 15 3.42 -4.15 -1.43
C ILE A 15 3.19 -5.23 -0.39
N GLU A 16 3.94 -5.15 0.71
CA GLU A 16 3.72 -5.96 1.90
C GLU A 16 3.26 -5.09 3.06
N THR A 17 2.23 -5.55 3.76
CA THR A 17 1.57 -4.79 4.83
C THR A 17 1.41 -5.62 6.09
N VAL A 18 1.39 -4.94 7.24
CA VAL A 18 1.18 -5.55 8.56
C VAL A 18 0.23 -4.68 9.38
N PRO A 19 -0.37 -5.19 10.46
CA PRO A 19 -1.09 -4.36 11.43
C PRO A 19 -0.22 -3.18 11.93
N GLY A 20 -0.83 -2.02 12.15
CA GLY A 20 -0.15 -0.81 12.57
C GLY A 20 0.41 -0.90 13.99
N THR A 21 -0.22 -1.70 14.85
CA THR A 21 0.25 -2.06 16.19
C THR A 21 0.33 -3.58 16.33
N PRO A 22 1.09 -4.12 17.31
CA PRO A 22 1.23 -5.58 17.47
C PRO A 22 -0.09 -6.30 17.74
N ASP A 23 -1.00 -5.66 18.46
CA ASP A 23 -2.31 -6.20 18.81
C ASP A 23 -3.36 -5.09 18.98
N PHE A 24 -4.61 -5.49 19.19
CA PHE A 24 -5.75 -4.60 19.37
C PHE A 24 -5.60 -3.71 20.61
N ASN A 25 -5.04 -4.21 21.71
CA ASN A 25 -4.90 -3.46 22.95
C ASN A 25 -3.83 -2.37 22.83
N ALA A 26 -2.85 -2.56 21.95
CA ALA A 26 -1.84 -1.57 21.62
C ALA A 26 -2.36 -0.41 20.74
N LEU A 27 -3.56 -0.54 20.13
CA LEU A 27 -4.17 0.57 19.40
C LEU A 27 -4.53 1.72 20.35
N PRO A 28 -4.40 2.98 19.91
CA PRO A 28 -5.01 4.11 20.61
C PRO A 28 -6.52 3.92 20.79
N GLU A 29 -7.10 4.37 21.91
CA GLU A 29 -8.51 4.16 22.26
C GLU A 29 -9.48 4.58 21.13
N LYS A 30 -9.19 5.70 20.48
CA LYS A 30 -9.98 6.17 19.32
C LYS A 30 -9.93 5.17 18.16
N MET A 31 -8.78 4.57 17.90
CA MET A 31 -8.59 3.58 16.85
C MET A 31 -9.24 2.24 17.21
N GLN A 32 -9.21 1.82 18.47
CA GLN A 32 -9.97 0.65 18.94
C GLN A 32 -11.46 0.79 18.64
N LYS A 33 -12.04 1.95 18.94
CA LYS A 33 -13.46 2.26 18.64
C LYS A 33 -13.77 2.19 17.14
N LEU A 34 -12.87 2.66 16.29
CA LEU A 34 -13.03 2.57 14.83
C LEU A 34 -12.84 1.13 14.34
N TRP A 35 -11.88 0.40 14.91
CA TRP A 35 -11.66 -1.01 14.60
C TRP A 35 -12.88 -1.84 14.96
N ASN A 36 -13.51 -1.63 16.12
CA ASN A 36 -14.72 -2.35 16.52
C ASN A 36 -15.85 -2.21 15.49
N LYS A 37 -16.03 -1.01 14.91
CA LYS A 37 -17.01 -0.80 13.83
C LYS A 37 -16.63 -1.56 12.56
N LYS A 38 -15.34 -1.59 12.20
CA LYS A 38 -14.83 -2.36 11.06
C LYS A 38 -14.97 -3.86 11.30
N ALA A 39 -14.59 -4.33 12.47
CA ALA A 39 -14.65 -5.71 12.96
C ALA A 39 -16.08 -6.28 12.85
N ALA A 40 -17.08 -5.51 13.26
CA ALA A 40 -18.49 -5.89 13.13
C ALA A 40 -18.93 -6.11 11.67
N ILE A 41 -18.35 -5.39 10.71
CA ILE A 41 -18.67 -5.56 9.28
C ILE A 41 -17.95 -6.78 8.70
N ILE A 42 -16.66 -6.93 9.00
CA ILE A 42 -15.84 -8.01 8.46
C ILE A 42 -16.22 -9.38 9.05
N GLY A 43 -16.53 -9.44 10.35
CA GLY A 43 -16.92 -10.64 11.07
C GLY A 43 -18.42 -10.91 11.06
N ARG A 44 -19.22 -10.23 10.23
CA ARG A 44 -20.69 -10.34 10.23
C ARG A 44 -21.23 -11.77 10.06
N ASN A 45 -20.44 -12.66 9.45
CA ASN A 45 -20.76 -14.07 9.21
C ASN A 45 -19.97 -15.03 10.12
N GLU A 46 -19.18 -14.49 11.06
CA GLU A 46 -18.27 -15.20 11.97
C GLU A 46 -18.53 -14.69 13.42
N PRO A 47 -19.72 -14.92 14.00
CA PRO A 47 -20.17 -14.30 15.26
C PRO A 47 -19.31 -14.68 16.48
N GLU A 48 -18.54 -15.75 16.40
CA GLU A 48 -17.59 -16.20 17.41
C GLU A 48 -16.31 -15.34 17.46
N LEU A 49 -16.02 -14.58 16.41
CA LEU A 49 -14.80 -13.79 16.33
C LEU A 49 -14.97 -12.43 17.02
N THR A 50 -14.09 -12.17 17.99
CA THR A 50 -13.99 -10.87 18.64
C THR A 50 -13.20 -9.88 17.79
N PRO A 51 -13.36 -8.55 18.00
CA PRO A 51 -12.51 -7.55 17.36
C PRO A 51 -11.02 -7.81 17.53
N GLU A 52 -10.61 -8.32 18.69
CA GLU A 52 -9.25 -8.72 19.03
C GLU A 52 -8.77 -9.88 18.14
N ASN A 53 -9.59 -10.93 17.98
CA ASN A 53 -9.26 -12.05 17.09
C ASN A 53 -9.13 -11.59 15.63
N LEU A 54 -10.00 -10.67 15.21
CA LEU A 54 -10.00 -10.13 13.86
C LEU A 54 -8.83 -9.17 13.58
N TYR A 55 -8.19 -8.63 14.62
CA TYR A 55 -7.14 -7.61 14.45
C TYR A 55 -5.92 -8.11 13.67
N LEU A 56 -5.68 -9.42 13.62
CA LEU A 56 -4.67 -10.01 12.72
C LEU A 56 -4.91 -9.67 11.24
N ARG A 57 -6.17 -9.35 10.86
CA ARG A 57 -6.55 -8.92 9.50
C ARG A 57 -6.35 -7.41 9.28
N ALA A 58 -5.91 -6.65 10.28
CA ALA A 58 -5.81 -5.18 10.20
C ALA A 58 -4.84 -4.70 9.12
N GLY A 59 -3.81 -5.48 8.77
CA GLY A 59 -2.88 -5.16 7.69
C GLY A 59 -3.56 -4.92 6.35
N ILE A 60 -4.72 -5.53 6.08
CA ILE A 60 -5.47 -5.37 4.83
C ILE A 60 -6.13 -3.98 4.71
N TYR A 61 -6.24 -3.23 5.81
CA TYR A 61 -6.92 -1.94 5.84
C TYR A 61 -5.94 -0.82 6.13
N ALA A 62 -5.71 0.09 5.17
CA ALA A 62 -4.71 1.15 5.27
C ALA A 62 -4.88 2.07 6.48
N GLU A 63 -6.09 2.19 7.03
CA GLU A 63 -6.35 2.97 8.25
C GLU A 63 -5.78 2.31 9.52
N PHE A 64 -5.60 0.99 9.50
CA PHE A 64 -5.21 0.16 10.66
C PHE A 64 -3.91 -0.61 10.46
N GLY A 65 -3.39 -0.67 9.23
CA GLY A 65 -2.12 -1.29 8.89
C GLY A 65 -1.02 -0.27 8.61
N LYS A 66 0.15 -0.80 8.22
CA LYS A 66 1.28 -0.06 7.70
C LYS A 66 1.98 -0.86 6.61
N ILE A 67 2.64 -0.18 5.69
CA ILE A 67 3.49 -0.77 4.66
C ILE A 67 4.87 -1.04 5.25
N VAL A 68 5.40 -2.24 5.03
CA VAL A 68 6.76 -2.64 5.46
C VAL A 68 7.70 -2.86 4.29
N CYS A 69 7.16 -3.09 3.09
CA CYS A 69 7.94 -3.23 1.87
C CYS A 69 7.13 -2.74 0.66
N ILE A 70 7.80 -2.03 -0.25
CA ILE A 70 7.32 -1.77 -1.60
C ILE A 70 8.37 -2.28 -2.57
N SER A 71 8.00 -3.23 -3.41
CA SER A 71 8.88 -3.76 -4.46
C SER A 71 8.49 -3.21 -5.82
N CYS A 72 9.50 -2.79 -6.58
CA CYS A 72 9.36 -2.18 -7.89
C CYS A 72 10.17 -2.95 -8.92
N GLY A 73 9.52 -3.35 -10.01
CA GLY A 73 10.13 -3.98 -11.18
C GLY A 73 10.24 -3.01 -12.35
N PHE A 74 11.41 -3.00 -13.00
CA PHE A 74 11.76 -2.12 -14.12
C PHE A 74 12.22 -2.96 -15.29
N VAL A 75 11.67 -2.73 -16.48
CA VAL A 75 12.21 -3.27 -17.72
C VAL A 75 13.14 -2.23 -18.35
N SER A 76 14.35 -2.66 -18.74
CA SER A 76 15.31 -1.80 -19.43
C SER A 76 16.10 -2.63 -20.43
N GLY A 77 15.83 -2.41 -21.72
CA GLY A 77 16.38 -3.23 -22.80
C GLY A 77 15.95 -4.69 -22.63
N SER A 78 16.90 -5.61 -22.57
CA SER A 78 16.64 -7.04 -22.35
C SER A 78 16.60 -7.47 -20.88
N GLY A 79 16.77 -6.54 -19.94
CA GLY A 79 16.87 -6.84 -18.51
C GLY A 79 15.64 -6.46 -17.69
N PHE A 80 15.34 -7.26 -16.67
CA PHE A 80 14.41 -6.92 -15.61
C PHE A 80 15.19 -6.62 -14.32
N ARG A 81 14.95 -5.47 -13.73
CA ARG A 81 15.59 -5.03 -12.48
C ARG A 81 14.53 -4.91 -11.39
N VAL A 82 14.89 -5.25 -10.18
CA VAL A 82 14.02 -5.08 -9.01
C VAL A 82 14.71 -4.14 -8.01
N ARG A 83 13.92 -3.27 -7.39
CA ARG A 83 14.32 -2.48 -6.23
C ARG A 83 13.20 -2.58 -5.19
N SER A 84 13.56 -2.84 -3.95
CA SER A 84 12.62 -2.82 -2.84
C SER A 84 12.96 -1.68 -1.88
N TYR A 85 11.93 -1.01 -1.39
CA TYR A 85 11.99 -0.03 -0.31
C TYR A 85 11.40 -0.70 0.92
N TYR A 86 12.15 -0.80 2.01
CA TYR A 86 11.72 -1.49 3.23
C TYR A 86 12.38 -0.87 4.45
N GLY A 87 11.76 -1.04 5.62
CA GLY A 87 12.27 -0.53 6.87
C GLY A 87 11.17 -0.34 7.92
N ASP A 88 11.57 0.00 9.14
CA ASP A 88 10.64 0.19 10.26
C ASP A 88 9.92 1.54 10.22
N ASP A 89 10.56 2.56 9.65
CA ASP A 89 9.99 3.88 9.44
C ASP A 89 9.27 3.94 8.07
N GLU A 90 7.95 3.78 8.12
CA GLU A 90 7.08 3.83 6.94
C GLU A 90 7.17 5.18 6.22
N SER A 91 7.39 6.29 6.93
CA SER A 91 7.45 7.62 6.32
C SER A 91 8.68 7.78 5.43
N ILE A 92 9.83 7.26 5.88
CA ILE A 92 11.06 7.21 5.07
C ILE A 92 10.83 6.37 3.82
N LEU A 93 10.31 5.14 4.00
CA LEU A 93 10.02 4.21 2.90
C LEU A 93 9.11 4.85 1.84
N LEU A 94 7.99 5.44 2.28
CA LEU A 94 7.02 6.09 1.38
C LEU A 94 7.62 7.33 0.70
N SER A 95 8.45 8.10 1.40
CA SER A 95 9.11 9.28 0.83
C SER A 95 10.10 8.90 -0.27
N GLU A 96 10.89 7.85 -0.07
CA GLU A 96 11.81 7.34 -1.09
C GLU A 96 11.08 6.79 -2.33
N PHE A 97 9.98 6.04 -2.11
CA PHE A 97 9.14 5.56 -3.19
C PHE A 97 8.48 6.73 -3.95
N ALA A 98 7.95 7.73 -3.25
CA ALA A 98 7.39 8.93 -3.87
C ALA A 98 8.44 9.69 -4.70
N ALA A 99 9.70 9.75 -4.24
CA ALA A 99 10.79 10.36 -5.00
C ALA A 99 11.07 9.63 -6.32
N LEU A 100 11.02 8.29 -6.33
CA LEU A 100 11.11 7.50 -7.57
C LEU A 100 9.98 7.86 -8.53
N LEU A 101 8.73 7.85 -8.06
CA LEU A 101 7.57 8.13 -8.90
C LEU A 101 7.64 9.52 -9.52
N ASN A 102 7.91 10.54 -8.70
CA ASN A 102 8.00 11.93 -9.16
C ASN A 102 9.17 12.16 -10.14
N ARG A 103 10.28 11.42 -10.00
CA ARG A 103 11.45 11.57 -10.87
C ARG A 103 11.32 10.82 -12.19
N SER A 104 10.80 9.60 -12.15
CA SER A 104 10.93 8.63 -13.26
C SER A 104 9.61 8.19 -13.87
N TYR A 105 8.49 8.40 -13.17
CA TYR A 105 7.15 7.98 -13.59
C TYR A 105 6.14 9.14 -13.49
N ALA A 106 6.58 10.36 -13.85
CA ALA A 106 5.74 11.53 -13.92
C ALA A 106 5.10 11.69 -15.32
N GLY A 107 3.82 12.05 -15.36
CA GLY A 107 3.05 12.27 -16.58
C GLY A 107 2.25 11.05 -17.08
N GLN A 108 1.35 11.31 -18.02
CA GLN A 108 0.25 10.40 -18.40
C GLN A 108 0.66 9.13 -19.19
N ARG A 109 1.90 9.05 -19.67
CA ARG A 109 2.36 7.91 -20.48
C ARG A 109 2.71 6.67 -19.65
N TYR A 110 2.97 6.87 -18.35
CA TYR A 110 3.46 5.83 -17.47
C TYR A 110 2.32 5.04 -16.84
N LEU A 111 2.54 3.76 -16.62
CA LEU A 111 1.55 2.86 -16.04
C LEU A 111 2.10 2.14 -14.80
N LEU A 112 1.24 1.98 -13.80
CA LEU A 112 1.50 1.07 -12.68
C LEU A 112 0.84 -0.27 -13.00
N CYS A 113 1.61 -1.35 -12.83
CA CYS A 113 1.16 -2.71 -13.06
C CYS A 113 1.40 -3.56 -11.82
N GLY A 114 0.38 -4.28 -11.37
CA GLY A 114 0.48 -5.21 -10.26
C GLY A 114 -0.81 -6.01 -10.16
N HIS A 115 -0.75 -7.15 -9.47
CA HIS A 115 -1.91 -8.01 -9.31
C HIS A 115 -2.96 -7.34 -8.42
N ASN A 116 -4.15 -7.07 -8.95
CA ASN A 116 -5.21 -6.33 -8.25
C ASN A 116 -4.79 -4.94 -7.72
N SER A 117 -3.70 -4.38 -8.23
CA SER A 117 -3.08 -3.15 -7.73
C SER A 117 -3.99 -1.92 -7.77
N LYS A 118 -4.93 -1.85 -8.71
CA LYS A 118 -5.92 -0.77 -8.80
C LYS A 118 -6.90 -0.77 -7.62
N GLU A 119 -7.25 -1.95 -7.11
CA GLU A 119 -8.23 -2.10 -6.03
C GLU A 119 -7.55 -2.16 -4.65
N PHE A 120 -6.25 -2.48 -4.61
CA PHE A 120 -5.52 -2.67 -3.36
C PHE A 120 -4.27 -1.79 -3.25
N ASP A 121 -3.16 -2.14 -3.92
CA ASP A 121 -1.84 -1.53 -3.70
C ASP A 121 -1.83 -0.01 -3.85
N ILE A 122 -2.34 0.50 -4.98
CA ILE A 122 -2.36 1.92 -5.32
C ILE A 122 -3.18 2.73 -4.29
N PRO A 123 -4.47 2.40 -4.03
CA PRO A 123 -5.23 3.13 -3.02
C PRO A 123 -4.69 2.94 -1.60
N TYR A 124 -4.07 1.79 -1.29
CA TYR A 124 -3.44 1.55 0.01
C TYR A 124 -2.26 2.50 0.22
N ILE A 125 -1.31 2.54 -0.73
CA ILE A 125 -0.15 3.45 -0.68
C ILE A 125 -0.62 4.90 -0.57
N ALA A 126 -1.60 5.32 -1.39
CA ALA A 126 -2.10 6.69 -1.35
C ALA A 126 -2.65 7.06 0.03
N ARG A 127 -3.47 6.19 0.65
CA ARG A 127 -3.98 6.42 2.02
C ARG A 127 -2.86 6.47 3.05
N ARG A 128 -1.86 5.57 2.96
CA ARG A 128 -0.71 5.59 3.89
C ARG A 128 0.16 6.84 3.74
N MET A 129 0.32 7.36 2.52
CA MET A 129 0.98 8.65 2.31
C MET A 129 0.22 9.77 3.00
N LEU A 130 -1.11 9.82 2.90
CA LEU A 130 -1.93 10.82 3.61
C LEU A 130 -1.82 10.70 5.13
N VAL A 131 -1.83 9.47 5.66
CA VAL A 131 -1.63 9.21 7.10
C VAL A 131 -0.26 9.75 7.58
N ASN A 132 0.78 9.58 6.76
CA ASN A 132 2.12 10.09 7.03
C ASN A 132 2.34 11.56 6.61
N SER A 133 1.27 12.28 6.24
CA SER A 133 1.33 13.68 5.80
C SER A 133 2.26 13.93 4.59
N LEU A 134 2.39 12.93 3.72
CA LEU A 134 3.17 13.00 2.48
C LEU A 134 2.31 13.44 1.31
N LYS A 135 2.88 14.28 0.44
CA LYS A 135 2.22 14.69 -0.81
C LYS A 135 2.15 13.52 -1.78
N LEU A 136 0.96 13.25 -2.32
CA LEU A 136 0.76 12.22 -3.32
C LEU A 136 1.48 12.56 -4.64
N PRO A 137 2.30 11.64 -5.19
CA PRO A 137 2.71 11.68 -6.58
C PRO A 137 1.50 11.67 -7.53
N GLU A 138 1.60 12.37 -8.66
CA GLU A 138 0.50 12.52 -9.62
C GLU A 138 -0.06 11.16 -10.09
N ILE A 139 0.81 10.18 -10.34
CA ILE A 139 0.41 8.84 -10.79
C ILE A 139 -0.39 8.03 -9.74
N LEU A 140 -0.35 8.45 -8.47
CA LEU A 140 -1.13 7.85 -7.38
C LEU A 140 -2.38 8.69 -7.02
N ASN A 141 -2.58 9.84 -7.68
CA ASN A 141 -3.71 10.73 -7.45
C ASN A 141 -4.89 10.33 -8.34
N VAL A 142 -5.54 9.23 -7.98
CA VAL A 142 -6.67 8.61 -8.69
C VAL A 142 -8.02 8.94 -8.05
#